data_AF-A0A1F2TM26-F1
#
_entry.id   AF-A0A1F2TM26-F1
#
_cell.length_a   1.000
_cell.length_b   1.000
_cell.length_c   1.000
_cell.angle_alpha   90.00
_cell.angle_beta   90.00
_cell.angle_gamma   90.00
#
_symmetry.space_group_name_H-M   'P 1'
#
loop_
_entity.id
_entity.type
_entity.pdbx_description
1 polymer ?
#
loop_
_entity_poly.entity_id
_entity_poly.type
_entity_poly.pdbx_seq_one_letter_code
_entity_poly.pdbx_strand_id
1 'polypeptide(L)'
;MRVGNQRRNRQVATWRDAAICRDGAVGIPGLSRAERVCYTRSCTRTTMSDPVPAERRLLRSWKSIAAHLEVDVRTAQRWHKKTPLPLHRPSLERSHPVVYADELDRWIRESDVRGQTAPERARRGGRRALAAAVIVVAIALAGGAYILRPERAGEPHRAVIDGGVVSVLDARDRECWRRTVEGASGAPIVEDVDGDGRKEVLVDVAASASGATSGRLQCFDANGRERWTFVYGRARSWYGREFSATYGGRFARHIRTPRGHAVLAVAWHNLWFPAQVALIDSASGALAAEYWHPGGLRELAVMNLDGDEFDEVLLAGINNPGRGLGHGVLVALDVPFTSRELAYVVLPRPDACSVLGEIPFVNRLANEGANVVAGVRCGDATWLYTFNRALELVEMRPSDNVTALHRRLHQQGLLDHELGDEEEACLRHVAWFPTAPDGNSASLARLWAKCE
;
A
#
# COMPACT_ATOMS: atom_id res chain seq x y z
N MET A 1 30.25 -45.62 20.44
CA MET A 1 29.32 -46.33 19.53
C MET A 1 28.63 -45.26 18.68
N ARG A 2 28.37 -45.35 17.36
CA ARG A 2 27.64 -46.37 16.55
C ARG A 2 26.18 -46.53 17.02
N VAL A 3 25.09 -46.49 16.23
CA VAL A 3 24.74 -46.09 14.82
C VAL A 3 23.21 -45.72 14.86
N GLY A 4 22.61 -44.83 14.06
CA GLY A 4 23.13 -43.88 13.06
C GLY A 4 22.38 -43.88 11.70
N ASN A 5 22.02 -42.69 11.19
CA ASN A 5 21.67 -42.36 9.77
C ASN A 5 20.39 -42.94 9.11
N GLN A 6 19.51 -42.05 8.62
CA GLN A 6 19.01 -42.14 7.24
C GLN A 6 18.54 -40.79 6.65
N ARG A 7 18.81 -40.57 5.36
CA ARG A 7 18.35 -39.42 4.56
C ARG A 7 17.19 -39.84 3.64
N ARG A 8 16.32 -38.89 3.26
CA ARG A 8 15.64 -38.91 1.95
C ARG A 8 15.76 -37.56 1.27
N ASN A 9 15.99 -37.58 -0.04
CA ASN A 9 16.30 -36.40 -0.85
C ASN A 9 15.40 -36.42 -2.10
N ARG A 10 14.77 -35.29 -2.43
CA ARG A 10 14.13 -35.01 -3.73
C ARG A 10 14.39 -33.53 -4.03
N GLN A 11 15.43 -33.24 -4.80
CA GLN A 11 15.31 -33.00 -6.25
C GLN A 11 14.48 -31.75 -6.57
N VAL A 12 15.18 -30.61 -6.57
CA VAL A 12 14.81 -29.43 -7.37
C VAL A 12 15.36 -29.65 -8.78
N ALA A 13 14.60 -29.27 -9.82
CA ALA A 13 15.05 -29.32 -11.20
C ALA A 13 15.13 -27.90 -11.78
N THR A 14 16.32 -27.48 -12.19
CA THR A 14 16.59 -26.23 -12.90
C THR A 14 17.37 -26.54 -14.18
N TRP A 15 17.02 -25.87 -15.27
CA TRP A 15 17.75 -25.92 -16.53
C TRP A 15 17.81 -24.53 -17.17
N ARG A 16 19.02 -24.09 -17.51
CA ARG A 16 19.31 -22.94 -18.37
C ARG A 16 20.61 -23.21 -19.15
N ASP A 17 20.47 -23.15 -20.47
CA ASP A 17 21.37 -22.51 -21.44
C ASP A 17 22.91 -22.66 -21.31
N ALA A 18 23.49 -23.52 -22.15
CA ALA A 18 24.68 -23.27 -22.99
C ALA A 18 25.01 -24.51 -23.85
N ALA A 19 25.76 -24.47 -24.97
CA ALA A 19 25.88 -23.62 -26.17
C ALA A 19 27.17 -24.06 -26.94
N ILE A 20 27.36 -23.66 -28.22
CA ILE A 20 28.65 -23.73 -28.99
C ILE A 20 29.07 -25.19 -29.38
N CYS A 21 29.63 -25.59 -30.55
CA CYS A 21 30.08 -25.04 -31.87
C CYS A 21 30.06 -26.24 -32.91
N ARG A 22 30.40 -26.21 -34.22
CA ARG A 22 30.70 -25.22 -35.29
C ARG A 22 30.61 -25.94 -36.68
N ASP A 23 30.85 -25.19 -37.78
CA ASP A 23 31.28 -25.62 -39.14
C ASP A 23 30.32 -26.50 -39.99
N GLY A 24 30.23 -26.39 -41.33
CA GLY A 24 30.82 -25.39 -42.26
C GLY A 24 30.56 -25.73 -43.76
N ALA A 25 30.76 -24.75 -44.65
CA ALA A 25 30.77 -24.82 -46.14
C ALA A 25 29.42 -24.94 -46.91
N VAL A 26 29.49 -24.65 -48.23
CA VAL A 26 28.37 -24.41 -49.20
C VAL A 26 28.72 -25.04 -50.56
N GLY A 27 27.75 -25.53 -51.35
CA GLY A 27 28.03 -26.02 -52.72
C GLY A 27 26.83 -26.38 -53.61
N ILE A 28 26.69 -25.66 -54.74
CA ILE A 28 25.82 -25.85 -55.93
C ILE A 28 26.59 -25.17 -57.10
N PRO A 29 26.59 -25.60 -58.40
CA PRO A 29 25.88 -26.68 -59.11
C PRO A 29 26.76 -27.61 -60.02
N GLY A 30 26.13 -28.57 -60.74
CA GLY A 30 26.29 -28.64 -62.22
C GLY A 30 26.82 -29.92 -62.91
N LEU A 31 25.94 -30.60 -63.68
CA LEU A 31 26.21 -31.54 -64.82
C LEU A 31 27.03 -32.82 -64.51
N SER A 32 26.87 -33.99 -65.16
CA SER A 32 25.88 -34.61 -66.09
C SER A 32 26.12 -36.16 -66.00
N ARG A 33 25.64 -37.14 -66.82
CA ARG A 33 24.98 -37.28 -68.14
C ARG A 33 24.39 -38.73 -68.23
N ALA A 34 23.75 -39.09 -69.36
CA ALA A 34 23.38 -40.46 -69.80
C ALA A 34 22.20 -41.15 -69.05
N GLU A 35 21.27 -41.89 -69.70
CA GLU A 35 21.14 -42.23 -71.13
C GLU A 35 19.70 -42.64 -71.58
N ARG A 36 19.47 -42.57 -72.92
CA ARG A 36 18.47 -43.24 -73.81
C ARG A 36 17.11 -43.72 -73.23
N VAL A 37 15.91 -43.29 -73.67
CA VAL A 37 15.31 -43.06 -75.02
C VAL A 37 14.96 -44.32 -75.82
N CYS A 38 13.66 -44.59 -76.03
CA CYS A 38 13.07 -44.93 -77.34
C CYS A 38 11.53 -44.81 -77.36
N TYR A 39 10.90 -44.81 -78.55
CA TYR A 39 9.51 -44.38 -78.78
C TYR A 39 8.89 -45.03 -80.04
N THR A 40 7.61 -45.40 -80.03
CA THR A 40 6.84 -45.76 -81.25
C THR A 40 5.37 -45.35 -81.18
N ARG A 41 4.86 -44.77 -82.27
CA ARG A 41 3.43 -44.50 -82.55
C ARG A 41 2.83 -45.57 -83.46
N SER A 42 1.53 -45.83 -83.32
CA SER A 42 0.57 -45.87 -84.44
C SER A 42 -0.85 -45.68 -83.86
N CYS A 43 -1.72 -44.77 -84.32
CA CYS A 43 -2.23 -44.49 -85.68
C CYS A 43 -3.20 -45.55 -86.23
N THR A 44 -4.51 -45.42 -85.96
CA THR A 44 -5.50 -44.81 -86.90
C THR A 44 -6.96 -45.26 -86.65
N ARG A 45 -7.88 -44.45 -87.20
CA ARG A 45 -9.17 -44.82 -87.81
C ARG A 45 -10.42 -44.99 -86.93
N THR A 46 -11.23 -43.94 -87.00
CA THR A 46 -12.67 -43.91 -86.77
C THR A 46 -13.42 -45.02 -87.51
N THR A 47 -14.37 -45.66 -86.84
CA THR A 47 -15.62 -46.16 -87.46
C THR A 47 -16.78 -45.71 -86.59
N MET A 48 -17.71 -44.93 -87.15
CA MET A 48 -19.04 -44.77 -86.56
C MET A 48 -19.82 -46.07 -86.74
N SER A 49 -20.59 -46.46 -85.73
CA SER A 49 -21.64 -47.46 -85.83
C SER A 49 -22.76 -47.09 -84.88
N ASP A 50 -23.92 -46.72 -85.44
CA ASP A 50 -25.10 -46.33 -84.66
C ASP A 50 -25.67 -47.49 -83.82
N PRO A 51 -26.41 -47.18 -82.73
CA PRO A 51 -26.72 -48.17 -81.70
C PRO A 51 -27.74 -49.22 -82.15
N VAL A 52 -27.39 -50.49 -81.91
CA VAL A 52 -28.38 -51.57 -81.79
C VAL A 52 -29.35 -51.20 -80.66
N PRO A 53 -30.68 -51.34 -80.84
CA PRO A 53 -31.64 -51.02 -79.78
C PRO A 53 -31.39 -51.91 -78.56
N ALA A 54 -31.15 -51.27 -77.41
CA ALA A 54 -30.68 -51.96 -76.22
C ALA A 54 -31.74 -52.93 -75.65
N GLU A 55 -31.41 -54.22 -75.61
CA GLU A 55 -32.01 -55.12 -74.64
C GLU A 55 -31.85 -54.50 -73.24
N ARG A 56 -32.94 -54.35 -72.49
CA ARG A 56 -32.86 -53.75 -71.15
C ARG A 56 -32.06 -54.64 -70.23
N ARG A 57 -30.81 -54.26 -69.97
CA ARG A 57 -29.84 -55.07 -69.21
C ARG A 57 -30.36 -55.39 -67.81
N LEU A 58 -30.70 -56.66 -67.61
CA LEU A 58 -31.40 -57.15 -66.43
C LEU A 58 -30.39 -57.66 -65.38
N LEU A 59 -30.28 -56.95 -64.25
CA LEU A 59 -29.34 -57.26 -63.17
C LEU A 59 -29.98 -58.28 -62.21
N ARG A 60 -29.78 -59.57 -62.48
CA ARG A 60 -30.45 -60.71 -61.81
C ARG A 60 -29.88 -61.10 -60.43
N SER A 61 -29.04 -60.28 -59.81
CA SER A 61 -28.41 -60.59 -58.51
C SER A 61 -27.92 -59.36 -57.73
N TRP A 62 -27.78 -59.51 -56.41
CA TRP A 62 -27.11 -58.51 -55.56
C TRP A 62 -25.70 -58.16 -56.01
N LYS A 63 -24.91 -59.12 -56.54
CA LYS A 63 -23.53 -58.87 -56.99
C LYS A 63 -23.52 -58.00 -58.27
N SER A 64 -24.43 -58.24 -59.21
CA SER A 64 -24.59 -57.39 -60.39
C SER A 64 -25.15 -56.01 -60.08
N ILE A 65 -26.04 -55.88 -59.09
CA ILE A 65 -26.57 -54.58 -58.63
C ILE A 65 -25.48 -53.77 -57.94
N ALA A 66 -24.71 -54.40 -57.05
CA ALA A 66 -23.61 -53.76 -56.33
C ALA A 66 -22.49 -53.30 -57.27
N ALA A 67 -22.14 -54.12 -58.27
CA ALA A 67 -21.16 -53.75 -59.30
C ALA A 67 -21.64 -52.59 -60.21
N HIS A 68 -22.93 -52.54 -60.55
CA HIS A 68 -23.52 -51.43 -61.32
C HIS A 68 -23.60 -50.12 -60.51
N LEU A 69 -23.67 -50.22 -59.18
CA LEU A 69 -23.64 -49.08 -58.25
C LEU A 69 -22.22 -48.71 -57.78
N GLU A 70 -21.17 -49.41 -58.23
CA GLU A 70 -19.78 -49.27 -57.78
C GLU A 70 -19.59 -49.35 -56.24
N VAL A 71 -20.41 -50.14 -55.54
CA VAL A 71 -20.36 -50.31 -54.07
C VAL A 71 -20.31 -51.78 -53.64
N ASP A 72 -19.93 -52.01 -52.38
CA ASP A 72 -20.08 -53.32 -51.73
C ASP A 72 -21.53 -53.83 -51.72
N VAL A 73 -21.68 -55.16 -51.87
CA VAL A 73 -22.96 -55.87 -51.74
C VAL A 73 -23.68 -55.54 -50.42
N ARG A 74 -22.94 -55.44 -49.30
CA ARG A 74 -23.49 -55.05 -48.00
C ARG A 74 -23.99 -53.59 -47.98
N THR A 75 -23.39 -52.70 -48.76
CA THR A 75 -23.82 -51.30 -48.90
C THR A 75 -25.10 -51.21 -49.73
N ALA A 76 -25.17 -51.89 -50.88
CA ALA A 76 -26.40 -51.95 -51.69
C ALA A 76 -27.60 -52.54 -50.91
N GLN A 77 -27.37 -53.63 -50.15
CA GLN A 77 -28.40 -54.22 -49.27
C GLN A 77 -28.83 -53.26 -48.15
N ARG A 78 -27.88 -52.52 -47.55
CA ARG A 78 -28.15 -51.50 -46.53
C ARG A 78 -28.93 -50.31 -47.09
N TRP A 79 -28.70 -49.93 -48.35
CA TRP A 79 -29.48 -48.90 -49.03
C TRP A 79 -30.92 -49.35 -49.26
N HIS A 80 -31.17 -50.57 -49.77
CA HIS A 80 -32.54 -51.09 -49.94
C HIS A 80 -33.32 -51.16 -48.60
N LYS A 81 -32.64 -51.43 -47.47
CA LYS A 81 -33.27 -51.39 -46.14
C LYS A 81 -33.60 -49.97 -45.63
N LYS A 82 -32.99 -48.92 -46.19
CA LYS A 82 -33.17 -47.51 -45.77
C LYS A 82 -33.91 -46.64 -46.79
N THR A 83 -34.00 -47.07 -48.04
CA THR A 83 -34.50 -46.28 -49.17
C THR A 83 -35.08 -47.24 -50.21
N PRO A 84 -36.26 -46.97 -50.78
CA PRO A 84 -36.90 -47.87 -51.75
C PRO A 84 -36.15 -47.86 -53.09
N LEU A 85 -35.10 -48.68 -53.18
CA LEU A 85 -34.49 -49.07 -54.45
C LEU A 85 -35.52 -49.85 -55.30
N PRO A 86 -35.62 -49.59 -56.62
CA PRO A 86 -36.55 -50.29 -57.50
C PRO A 86 -36.07 -51.73 -57.72
N LEU A 87 -36.57 -52.67 -56.90
CA LEU A 87 -36.26 -54.10 -57.03
C LEU A 87 -37.54 -54.89 -57.32
N HIS A 88 -37.60 -55.48 -58.51
CA HIS A 88 -38.66 -56.39 -58.91
C HIS A 88 -38.39 -57.80 -58.36
N ARG A 89 -39.46 -58.48 -57.93
CA ARG A 89 -39.42 -59.90 -57.57
C ARG A 89 -40.40 -60.65 -58.48
N PRO A 90 -39.94 -61.42 -59.47
CA PRO A 90 -40.81 -62.36 -60.17
C PRO A 90 -41.37 -63.35 -59.15
N SER A 91 -42.67 -63.63 -59.24
CA SER A 91 -43.48 -64.25 -58.21
C SER A 91 -43.07 -65.69 -57.89
N LEU A 92 -42.38 -65.88 -56.76
CA LEU A 92 -42.26 -67.10 -55.94
C LEU A 92 -41.43 -66.73 -54.70
N GLU A 93 -41.70 -67.30 -53.52
CA GLU A 93 -41.26 -66.76 -52.21
C GLU A 93 -39.74 -66.74 -51.94
N ARG A 94 -38.91 -67.25 -52.86
CA ARG A 94 -37.44 -67.30 -52.73
C ARG A 94 -36.69 -66.82 -53.98
N SER A 95 -37.30 -66.01 -54.84
CA SER A 95 -36.63 -65.46 -56.03
C SER A 95 -35.54 -64.42 -55.67
N HIS A 96 -34.43 -64.44 -56.41
CA HIS A 96 -33.38 -63.41 -56.29
C HIS A 96 -33.90 -62.05 -56.78
N PRO A 97 -33.45 -60.92 -56.19
CA PRO A 97 -33.90 -59.60 -56.61
C PRO A 97 -33.39 -59.26 -58.01
N VAL A 98 -34.25 -58.63 -58.80
CA VAL A 98 -33.99 -58.27 -60.19
C VAL A 98 -34.33 -56.80 -60.43
N VAL A 99 -33.50 -56.08 -61.21
CA VAL A 99 -33.74 -54.68 -61.61
C VAL A 99 -33.19 -54.44 -63.01
N TYR A 100 -33.83 -53.55 -63.78
CA TYR A 100 -33.31 -53.08 -65.05
C TYR A 100 -32.29 -51.95 -64.82
N ALA A 101 -31.15 -51.97 -65.51
CA ALA A 101 -30.09 -50.97 -65.32
C ALA A 101 -30.59 -49.51 -65.48
N ASP A 102 -31.49 -49.23 -66.42
CA ASP A 102 -32.00 -47.89 -66.70
C ASP A 102 -32.93 -47.32 -65.60
N GLU A 103 -33.62 -48.20 -64.86
CA GLU A 103 -34.40 -47.80 -63.66
C GLU A 103 -33.46 -47.43 -62.51
N LEU A 104 -32.36 -48.17 -62.35
CA LEU A 104 -31.34 -47.93 -61.33
C LEU A 104 -30.58 -46.62 -61.62
N ASP A 105 -30.17 -46.40 -62.87
CA ASP A 105 -29.52 -45.16 -63.32
C ASP A 105 -30.43 -43.92 -63.15
N ARG A 106 -31.75 -44.10 -63.30
CA ARG A 106 -32.72 -43.02 -63.06
C ARG A 106 -32.82 -42.70 -61.56
N TRP A 107 -32.92 -43.73 -60.71
CA TRP A 107 -32.94 -43.58 -59.25
C TRP A 107 -31.68 -42.88 -58.70
N ILE A 108 -30.50 -43.15 -59.26
CA ILE A 108 -29.25 -42.45 -58.89
C ILE A 108 -29.37 -40.94 -59.18
N ARG A 109 -29.76 -40.58 -60.42
CA ARG A 109 -29.90 -39.18 -60.85
C ARG A 109 -30.95 -38.41 -60.04
N GLU A 110 -32.10 -39.03 -59.77
CA GLU A 110 -33.14 -38.43 -58.93
C GLU A 110 -32.71 -38.27 -57.46
N SER A 111 -31.83 -39.14 -56.97
CA SER A 111 -31.29 -39.07 -55.61
C SER A 111 -30.23 -37.97 -55.44
N ASP A 112 -29.34 -37.80 -56.43
CA ASP A 112 -28.30 -36.76 -56.41
C ASP A 112 -28.89 -35.35 -56.51
N VAL A 113 -29.84 -35.12 -57.43
CA VAL A 113 -30.59 -33.86 -57.52
C VAL A 113 -31.26 -33.51 -56.17
N ARG A 114 -31.81 -34.51 -55.48
CA ARG A 114 -32.45 -34.34 -54.16
C ARG A 114 -31.44 -34.09 -53.02
N GLY A 115 -30.15 -34.38 -53.24
CA GLY A 115 -29.06 -34.04 -52.33
C GLY A 115 -28.55 -32.61 -52.45
N GLN A 116 -28.77 -31.96 -53.60
CA GLN A 116 -28.21 -30.64 -53.92
C GLN A 116 -29.13 -29.46 -53.51
N THR A 117 -30.45 -29.69 -53.35
CA THR A 117 -31.43 -28.66 -52.97
C THR A 117 -31.53 -28.43 -51.45
N ALA A 118 -30.49 -27.86 -50.83
CA ALA A 118 -30.46 -27.57 -49.38
C ALA A 118 -29.80 -26.21 -49.02
N PRO A 119 -30.54 -25.08 -49.06
CA PRO A 119 -29.98 -23.72 -48.98
C PRO A 119 -29.50 -23.25 -47.58
N GLU A 120 -29.66 -24.06 -46.52
CA GLU A 120 -29.50 -23.57 -45.13
C GLU A 120 -28.05 -23.36 -44.66
N ARG A 121 -27.07 -24.03 -45.27
CA ARG A 121 -25.69 -24.06 -44.72
C ARG A 121 -24.98 -22.70 -44.73
N ALA A 122 -25.26 -21.84 -45.71
CA ALA A 122 -24.64 -20.51 -45.81
C ALA A 122 -24.98 -19.58 -44.63
N ARG A 123 -26.22 -19.62 -44.14
CA ARG A 123 -26.75 -18.64 -43.17
C ARG A 123 -26.20 -18.79 -41.75
N ARG A 124 -25.56 -19.93 -41.43
CA ARG A 124 -24.84 -20.16 -40.16
C ARG A 124 -23.40 -19.63 -40.16
N GLY A 125 -22.77 -19.46 -41.33
CA GLY A 125 -21.42 -18.93 -41.45
C GLY A 125 -21.34 -17.44 -41.09
N GLY A 126 -22.15 -16.60 -41.74
CA GLY A 126 -22.16 -15.15 -41.51
C GLY A 126 -22.46 -14.75 -40.06
N ARG A 127 -23.35 -15.47 -39.36
CA ARG A 127 -23.63 -15.23 -37.93
C ARG A 127 -22.42 -15.53 -37.03
N ARG A 128 -21.58 -16.53 -37.37
CA ARG A 128 -20.34 -16.83 -36.63
C ARG A 128 -19.24 -15.80 -36.92
N ALA A 129 -19.11 -15.36 -38.18
CA ALA A 129 -18.17 -14.31 -38.55
C ALA A 129 -18.51 -12.97 -37.87
N LEU A 130 -19.80 -12.58 -37.86
CA LEU A 130 -20.27 -11.38 -37.15
C LEU A 130 -20.05 -11.48 -35.64
N ALA A 131 -20.34 -12.62 -35.02
CA ALA A 131 -20.06 -12.84 -33.59
C ALA A 131 -18.56 -12.74 -33.27
N ALA A 132 -17.69 -13.31 -34.11
CA ALA A 132 -16.24 -13.19 -33.95
C ALA A 132 -15.76 -11.74 -34.10
N ALA A 133 -16.28 -10.98 -35.07
CA ALA A 133 -15.96 -9.56 -35.22
C ALA A 133 -16.42 -8.73 -34.01
N VAL A 134 -17.62 -8.98 -33.48
CA VAL A 134 -18.12 -8.34 -32.26
C VAL A 134 -17.25 -8.69 -31.04
N ILE A 135 -16.78 -9.94 -30.91
CA ILE A 135 -15.85 -10.34 -29.84
C ILE A 135 -14.49 -9.63 -29.98
N VAL A 136 -13.93 -9.53 -31.19
CA VAL A 136 -12.67 -8.81 -31.43
C VAL A 136 -12.82 -7.32 -31.12
N VAL A 137 -13.92 -6.69 -31.52
CA VAL A 137 -14.21 -5.28 -31.17
C VAL A 137 -14.41 -5.11 -29.67
N ALA A 138 -15.11 -6.02 -29.00
CA ALA A 138 -15.28 -5.98 -27.54
C ALA A 138 -13.95 -6.15 -26.79
N ILE A 139 -13.06 -7.03 -27.26
CA ILE A 139 -11.70 -7.20 -26.71
C ILE A 139 -10.84 -5.95 -26.98
N ALA A 140 -10.92 -5.36 -28.18
CA ALA A 140 -10.21 -4.13 -28.51
C ALA A 140 -10.69 -2.92 -27.68
N LEU A 141 -12.01 -2.81 -27.45
CA LEU A 141 -12.59 -1.79 -26.57
C LEU A 141 -12.24 -2.03 -25.10
N ALA A 142 -12.26 -3.29 -24.63
CA ALA A 142 -11.87 -3.62 -23.26
C ALA A 142 -10.37 -3.41 -23.01
N GLY A 143 -9.51 -3.78 -23.97
CA GLY A 143 -8.07 -3.52 -23.93
C GLY A 143 -7.73 -2.04 -24.03
N GLY A 144 -8.40 -1.31 -24.93
CA GLY A 144 -8.30 0.15 -25.02
C GLY A 144 -8.74 0.83 -23.73
N ALA A 145 -9.88 0.43 -23.15
CA ALA A 145 -10.34 0.93 -21.86
C ALA A 145 -9.53 0.43 -20.65
N TYR A 146 -8.65 -0.57 -20.81
CA TYR A 146 -7.69 -1.00 -19.80
C TYR A 146 -6.40 -0.17 -19.88
N ILE A 147 -5.91 0.10 -21.09
CA ILE A 147 -4.73 0.95 -21.35
C ILE A 147 -5.04 2.44 -21.08
N LEU A 148 -6.26 2.89 -21.36
CA LEU A 148 -6.74 4.25 -21.11
C LEU A 148 -7.36 4.45 -19.72
N ARG A 149 -7.33 3.44 -18.83
CA ARG A 149 -7.54 3.72 -17.41
C ARG A 149 -6.36 4.55 -16.93
N PRO A 150 -6.57 5.71 -16.27
CA PRO A 150 -5.50 6.32 -15.52
C PRO A 150 -4.98 5.27 -14.52
N GLU A 151 -3.67 5.06 -14.46
CA GLU A 151 -3.10 4.31 -13.35
C GLU A 151 -3.60 4.99 -12.08
N ARG A 152 -4.30 4.24 -11.22
CA ARG A 152 -4.62 4.74 -9.89
C ARG A 152 -3.29 5.10 -9.24
N ALA A 153 -3.21 6.33 -8.74
CA ALA A 153 -2.15 6.69 -7.81
C ALA A 153 -2.15 5.66 -6.67
N GLY A 154 -0.96 5.36 -6.18
CA GLY A 154 -0.72 4.29 -5.23
C GLY A 154 -1.28 4.61 -3.84
N GLU A 155 -0.84 3.80 -2.88
CA GLU A 155 -0.97 4.14 -1.47
C GLU A 155 -0.36 5.54 -1.19
N PRO A 156 -0.99 6.36 -0.33
CA PRO A 156 -0.39 7.58 0.19
C PRO A 156 1.03 7.35 0.69
N HIS A 157 1.97 8.20 0.29
CA HIS A 157 3.37 8.14 0.70
C HIS A 157 3.85 9.48 1.30
N ARG A 158 3.36 10.59 0.76
CA ARG A 158 3.70 11.95 1.19
C ARG A 158 2.48 12.84 1.09
N ALA A 159 2.35 13.82 1.99
CA ALA A 159 1.31 14.83 1.93
C ALA A 159 1.92 16.21 2.14
N VAL A 160 1.40 17.22 1.45
CA VAL A 160 1.89 18.59 1.45
C VAL A 160 0.69 19.53 1.60
N ILE A 161 0.86 20.59 2.40
CA ILE A 161 -0.12 21.68 2.53
C ILE A 161 0.41 22.89 1.75
N ASP A 162 -0.40 23.42 0.84
CA ASP A 162 -0.16 24.70 0.18
C ASP A 162 -1.47 25.51 0.18
N GLY A 163 -1.45 26.75 0.67
CA GLY A 163 -2.63 27.64 0.70
C GLY A 163 -3.88 27.08 1.42
N GLY A 164 -3.74 26.10 2.33
CA GLY A 164 -4.87 25.39 2.94
C GLY A 164 -5.43 24.22 2.09
N VAL A 165 -4.74 23.85 1.01
CA VAL A 165 -5.01 22.66 0.20
C VAL A 165 -4.04 21.55 0.59
N VAL A 166 -4.59 20.44 1.09
CA VAL A 166 -3.85 19.20 1.34
C VAL A 166 -3.77 18.44 0.00
N SER A 167 -2.55 18.21 -0.47
CA SER A 167 -2.26 17.40 -1.66
C SER A 167 -1.47 16.17 -1.25
N VAL A 168 -1.97 14.98 -1.60
CA VAL A 168 -1.42 13.70 -1.16
C VAL A 168 -0.89 12.93 -2.36
N LEU A 169 0.33 12.42 -2.24
CA LEU A 169 1.13 11.86 -3.31
C LEU A 169 1.56 10.42 -2.98
N ASP A 170 1.62 9.56 -4.00
CA ASP A 170 2.18 8.21 -3.88
C ASP A 170 3.72 8.21 -3.94
N ALA A 171 4.33 7.03 -3.79
CA ALA A 171 5.78 6.85 -3.84
C ALA A 171 6.44 7.11 -5.21
N ARG A 172 5.69 7.66 -6.18
CA ARG A 172 6.15 8.14 -7.49
C ARG A 172 5.78 9.62 -7.72
N ASP A 173 5.45 10.34 -6.65
CA ASP A 173 4.97 11.73 -6.64
C ASP A 173 3.69 11.99 -7.47
N ARG A 174 2.84 10.97 -7.63
CA ARG A 174 1.55 11.11 -8.32
C ARG A 174 0.43 11.37 -7.32
N GLU A 175 -0.47 12.29 -7.64
CA GLU A 175 -1.56 12.68 -6.75
C GLU A 175 -2.56 11.53 -6.48
N CYS A 176 -2.56 11.04 -5.23
CA CYS A 176 -3.59 10.15 -4.68
C CYS A 176 -4.94 10.88 -4.61
N TRP A 177 -4.91 12.07 -4.01
CA TRP A 177 -6.06 12.96 -3.86
C TRP A 177 -5.60 14.37 -3.44
N ARG A 178 -6.49 15.35 -3.63
CA ARG A 178 -6.30 16.74 -3.22
C ARG A 178 -7.60 17.26 -2.61
N ARG A 179 -7.51 18.00 -1.51
CA ARG A 179 -8.68 18.55 -0.79
C ARG A 179 -8.35 19.86 -0.09
N THR A 180 -9.21 20.86 -0.22
CA THR A 180 -9.17 22.06 0.62
C THR A 180 -9.58 21.69 2.04
N VAL A 181 -8.74 22.03 3.01
CA VAL A 181 -8.96 21.84 4.45
C VAL A 181 -8.63 23.18 5.11
N GLU A 182 -9.66 24.00 5.33
CA GLU A 182 -9.51 25.36 5.83
C GLU A 182 -8.82 25.38 7.20
N GLY A 183 -7.65 26.01 7.25
CA GLY A 183 -6.79 26.06 8.43
C GLY A 183 -5.80 24.91 8.59
N ALA A 184 -5.66 24.01 7.62
CA ALA A 184 -4.61 22.98 7.63
C ALA A 184 -3.23 23.60 7.88
N SER A 185 -2.50 23.03 8.82
CA SER A 185 -1.22 23.55 9.31
C SER A 185 -0.25 22.43 9.72
N GLY A 186 0.97 22.79 10.08
CA GLY A 186 2.02 21.84 10.44
C GLY A 186 2.51 21.02 9.24
N ALA A 187 2.95 19.79 9.50
CA ALA A 187 3.30 18.81 8.48
C ALA A 187 2.35 17.60 8.64
N PRO A 188 1.57 17.23 7.61
CA PRO A 188 0.71 16.05 7.69
C PRO A 188 1.50 14.76 7.93
N ILE A 189 0.87 13.81 8.61
CA ILE A 189 1.42 12.46 8.83
C ILE A 189 0.76 11.52 7.83
N VAL A 190 1.54 10.64 7.20
CA VAL A 190 1.05 9.65 6.22
C VAL A 190 1.52 8.27 6.66
N GLU A 191 0.66 7.58 7.40
CA GLU A 191 1.01 6.37 8.15
C GLU A 191 -0.22 5.45 8.29
N ASP A 192 0.01 4.15 8.45
CA ASP A 192 -1.02 3.17 8.79
C ASP A 192 -1.27 3.30 10.29
N VAL A 193 -2.32 4.06 10.66
CA VAL A 193 -2.51 4.48 12.05
C VAL A 193 -3.37 3.52 12.86
N ASP A 194 -4.12 2.61 12.22
CA ASP A 194 -4.99 1.64 12.89
C ASP A 194 -4.61 0.16 12.67
N GLY A 195 -3.70 -0.14 11.74
CA GLY A 195 -3.18 -1.48 11.46
C GLY A 195 -3.90 -2.25 10.35
N ASP A 196 -4.76 -1.62 9.54
CA ASP A 196 -5.45 -2.26 8.40
C ASP A 196 -4.54 -2.59 7.21
N GLY A 197 -3.32 -2.05 7.16
CA GLY A 197 -2.38 -2.23 6.05
C GLY A 197 -2.54 -1.20 4.92
N ARG A 198 -3.14 -0.05 5.23
CA ARG A 198 -3.23 1.15 4.36
C ARG A 198 -2.84 2.38 5.16
N LYS A 199 -2.37 3.41 4.48
CA LYS A 199 -2.05 4.69 5.12
C LYS A 199 -3.22 5.67 5.12
N GLU A 200 -3.52 6.16 6.30
CA GLU A 200 -4.26 7.39 6.56
C GLU A 200 -3.41 8.62 6.27
N VAL A 201 -4.07 9.78 6.26
CA VAL A 201 -3.42 11.09 6.36
C VAL A 201 -4.00 11.85 7.54
N LEU A 202 -3.17 12.16 8.54
CA LEU A 202 -3.53 13.03 9.66
C LEU A 202 -3.14 14.48 9.33
N VAL A 203 -4.05 15.42 9.57
CA VAL A 203 -3.86 16.85 9.29
C VAL A 203 -4.23 17.68 10.53
N ASP A 204 -3.27 18.44 11.03
CA ASP A 204 -3.52 19.47 12.06
C ASP A 204 -4.26 20.66 11.44
N VAL A 205 -5.26 21.19 12.14
CA VAL A 205 -6.07 22.32 11.68
C VAL A 205 -6.18 23.39 12.76
N ALA A 206 -5.79 24.61 12.40
CA ALA A 206 -5.78 25.77 13.28
C ALA A 206 -7.19 26.35 13.52
N ALA A 207 -7.48 26.67 14.79
CA ALA A 207 -8.73 27.28 15.24
C ALA A 207 -9.11 28.55 14.44
N SER A 208 -8.13 29.46 14.34
CA SER A 208 -8.27 30.82 13.80
C SER A 208 -8.73 30.88 12.34
N ALA A 209 -8.38 29.89 11.54
CA ALA A 209 -8.69 29.85 10.11
C ALA A 209 -10.04 29.18 9.78
N SER A 210 -10.68 28.52 10.76
CA SER A 210 -12.00 27.89 10.59
C SER A 210 -13.09 28.48 11.49
N GLY A 211 -12.82 29.62 12.13
CA GLY A 211 -13.75 30.29 13.05
C GLY A 211 -14.06 29.50 14.34
N ALA A 212 -13.33 28.42 14.59
CA ALA A 212 -13.54 27.54 15.73
C ALA A 212 -12.84 28.06 16.98
N THR A 213 -13.36 27.72 18.17
CA THR A 213 -12.72 28.05 19.45
C THR A 213 -11.37 27.34 19.61
N SER A 214 -11.25 26.12 19.10
CA SER A 214 -10.06 25.28 19.24
C SER A 214 -9.66 24.64 17.92
N GLY A 215 -8.39 24.24 17.81
CA GLY A 215 -7.87 23.44 16.71
C GLY A 215 -8.38 22.01 16.77
N ARG A 216 -8.10 21.26 15.71
CA ARG A 216 -8.50 19.85 15.58
C ARG A 216 -7.48 19.04 14.80
N LEU A 217 -7.39 17.75 15.09
CA LEU A 217 -6.74 16.76 14.25
C LEU A 217 -7.81 16.10 13.37
N GLN A 218 -7.62 16.11 12.06
CA GLN A 218 -8.52 15.44 11.11
C GLN A 218 -7.80 14.23 10.49
N CYS A 219 -8.49 13.10 10.42
CA CYS A 219 -7.99 11.86 9.83
C CYS A 219 -8.71 11.58 8.51
N PHE A 220 -7.94 11.32 7.44
CA PHE A 220 -8.46 10.99 6.12
C PHE A 220 -8.01 9.60 5.68
N ASP A 221 -8.91 8.85 5.03
CA ASP A 221 -8.58 7.57 4.40
C ASP A 221 -7.66 7.75 3.19
N ALA A 222 -7.16 6.64 2.64
CA ALA A 222 -6.34 6.62 1.44
C ALA A 222 -6.98 7.25 0.18
N ASN A 223 -8.27 7.61 0.21
CA ASN A 223 -9.04 8.25 -0.86
C ASN A 223 -9.42 9.71 -0.55
N GLY A 224 -8.98 10.30 0.57
CA GLY A 224 -9.29 11.68 0.98
C GLY A 224 -10.65 11.87 1.65
N ARG A 225 -11.32 10.77 2.04
CA ARG A 225 -12.56 10.80 2.84
C ARG A 225 -12.20 10.98 4.29
N GLU A 226 -12.93 11.83 4.99
CA GLU A 226 -12.70 12.04 6.41
C GLU A 226 -13.20 10.82 7.18
N ARG A 227 -12.33 10.19 7.99
CA ARG A 227 -12.65 9.08 8.88
C ARG A 227 -13.20 9.59 10.21
N TRP A 228 -12.48 10.53 10.82
CA TRP A 228 -12.82 11.15 12.10
C TRP A 228 -12.14 12.51 12.27
N THR A 229 -12.62 13.27 13.26
CA THR A 229 -12.08 14.57 13.68
C THR A 229 -12.02 14.62 15.21
N PHE A 230 -10.85 14.92 15.77
CA PHE A 230 -10.63 15.10 17.19
C PHE A 230 -10.40 16.59 17.51
N VAL A 231 -11.15 17.18 18.43
CA VAL A 231 -11.02 18.60 18.82
C VAL A 231 -10.10 18.73 20.03
N TYR A 232 -9.12 19.63 19.96
CA TYR A 232 -8.13 19.79 21.02
C TYR A 232 -8.66 20.51 22.26
N GLY A 233 -8.30 19.97 23.42
CA GLY A 233 -8.47 20.59 24.73
C GLY A 233 -9.90 20.84 25.16
N ARG A 234 -10.04 21.62 26.23
CA ARG A 234 -11.29 22.16 26.78
C ARG A 234 -10.95 23.26 27.79
N ALA A 235 -11.96 23.96 28.30
CA ALA A 235 -11.74 24.88 29.42
C ALA A 235 -11.21 24.12 30.66
N ARG A 236 -10.28 24.73 31.40
CA ARG A 236 -9.64 24.14 32.58
C ARG A 236 -9.46 25.18 33.67
N SER A 237 -9.57 24.75 34.92
CA SER A 237 -9.39 25.57 36.12
C SER A 237 -8.22 25.00 36.91
N TRP A 238 -7.15 25.76 37.14
CA TRP A 238 -5.95 25.29 37.86
C TRP A 238 -5.20 26.45 38.53
N TYR A 239 -4.67 26.24 39.74
CA TYR A 239 -3.94 27.24 40.54
C TYR A 239 -4.69 28.58 40.70
N GLY A 240 -6.03 28.52 40.84
CA GLY A 240 -6.89 29.70 40.96
C GLY A 240 -7.05 30.52 39.67
N ARG A 241 -6.68 29.95 38.51
CA ARG A 241 -6.83 30.57 37.19
C ARG A 241 -7.75 29.74 36.29
N GLU A 242 -8.58 30.43 35.52
CA GLU A 242 -9.37 29.85 34.43
C GLU A 242 -8.61 29.94 33.10
N PHE A 243 -8.67 28.86 32.33
CA PHE A 243 -8.08 28.73 31.00
C PHE A 243 -9.17 28.40 29.99
N SER A 244 -9.17 29.12 28.87
CA SER A 244 -10.19 28.98 27.84
C SER A 244 -10.10 27.63 27.12
N ALA A 245 -11.11 27.29 26.33
CA ALA A 245 -11.06 26.13 25.44
C ALA A 245 -10.25 26.37 24.14
N THR A 246 -9.33 27.34 24.11
CA THR A 246 -8.58 27.68 22.90
C THR A 246 -7.23 26.95 22.85
N TYR A 247 -7.15 25.87 22.07
CA TYR A 247 -5.93 25.06 21.92
C TYR A 247 -5.49 24.91 20.46
N GLY A 248 -4.21 24.64 20.26
CA GLY A 248 -3.61 24.32 18.96
C GLY A 248 -2.72 23.08 19.06
N GLY A 249 -2.77 22.22 18.04
CA GLY A 249 -1.91 21.05 17.92
C GLY A 249 -0.44 21.45 17.81
N ARG A 250 0.42 20.67 18.46
CA ARG A 250 1.89 20.82 18.47
C ARG A 250 2.59 19.57 17.98
N PHE A 251 2.06 18.39 18.32
CA PHE A 251 2.53 17.10 17.85
C PHE A 251 1.36 16.15 17.63
N ALA A 252 1.48 15.30 16.61
CA ALA A 252 0.77 14.02 16.52
C ALA A 252 1.77 12.90 16.18
N ARG A 253 1.51 11.69 16.66
CA ARG A 253 2.27 10.46 16.37
C ARG A 253 1.32 9.26 16.44
N HIS A 254 1.44 8.33 15.51
CA HIS A 254 0.96 6.97 15.74
C HIS A 254 1.87 6.30 16.77
N ILE A 255 1.27 5.57 17.73
CA ILE A 255 1.98 4.73 18.70
C ILE A 255 1.27 3.38 18.86
N ARG A 256 2.02 2.35 19.21
CA ARG A 256 1.48 1.04 19.63
C ARG A 256 1.18 1.08 21.12
N THR A 257 0.14 0.36 21.54
CA THR A 257 -0.27 0.25 22.95
C THR A 257 -0.64 -1.21 23.27
N PRO A 258 -0.74 -1.61 24.56
CA PRO A 258 -1.28 -2.91 24.97
C PRO A 258 -2.72 -3.20 24.51
N ARG A 259 -3.43 -2.20 23.95
CA ARG A 259 -4.80 -2.31 23.43
C ARG A 259 -4.89 -2.26 21.90
N GLY A 260 -3.75 -2.18 21.20
CA GLY A 260 -3.67 -1.96 19.75
C GLY A 260 -3.11 -0.58 19.41
N HIS A 261 -3.44 -0.08 18.22
CA HIS A 261 -2.91 1.16 17.67
C HIS A 261 -3.64 2.40 18.22
N ALA A 262 -2.92 3.50 18.43
CA ALA A 262 -3.48 4.77 18.86
C ALA A 262 -2.73 5.97 18.23
N VAL A 263 -3.39 7.13 18.19
CA VAL A 263 -2.77 8.40 17.85
C VAL A 263 -2.53 9.20 19.13
N LEU A 264 -1.26 9.40 19.48
CA LEU A 264 -0.83 10.36 20.49
C LEU A 264 -0.88 11.76 19.89
N ALA A 265 -1.52 12.70 20.57
CA ALA A 265 -1.51 14.12 20.20
C ALA A 265 -1.19 15.03 21.38
N VAL A 266 -0.41 16.08 21.14
CA VAL A 266 -0.04 17.10 22.12
C VAL A 266 -0.53 18.46 21.62
N ALA A 267 -1.29 19.18 22.46
CA ALA A 267 -1.84 20.49 22.14
C ALA A 267 -1.63 21.49 23.29
N TRP A 268 -1.43 22.77 22.98
CA TRP A 268 -1.22 23.84 23.97
C TRP A 268 -2.38 24.83 23.98
N HIS A 269 -2.63 25.45 25.13
CA HIS A 269 -3.49 26.62 25.21
C HIS A 269 -2.87 27.80 24.43
N ASN A 270 -3.64 28.49 23.59
CA ASN A 270 -3.13 29.40 22.54
C ASN A 270 -2.33 30.62 23.04
N LEU A 271 -2.42 30.96 24.33
CA LEU A 271 -1.77 32.12 24.94
C LEU A 271 -0.99 31.81 26.24
N TRP A 272 -1.13 30.59 26.79
CA TRP A 272 -0.69 30.26 28.16
C TRP A 272 -0.37 28.75 28.27
N PHE A 273 -0.14 28.27 29.48
CA PHE A 273 -0.40 26.86 29.85
C PHE A 273 -1.92 26.65 30.08
N PRO A 274 -2.45 25.42 30.30
CA PRO A 274 -1.80 24.11 30.30
C PRO A 274 -1.54 23.56 28.89
N ALA A 275 -0.85 22.42 28.82
CA ALA A 275 -0.84 21.54 27.65
C ALA A 275 -1.71 20.29 27.89
N GLN A 276 -2.42 19.84 26.86
CA GLN A 276 -3.07 18.54 26.82
C GLN A 276 -2.15 17.54 26.12
N VAL A 277 -2.08 16.33 26.66
CA VAL A 277 -1.58 15.13 25.98
C VAL A 277 -2.76 14.18 25.87
N ALA A 278 -3.18 13.84 24.66
CA ALA A 278 -4.33 13.00 24.37
C ALA A 278 -3.88 11.70 23.69
N LEU A 279 -4.45 10.59 24.12
CA LEU A 279 -4.35 9.30 23.44
C LEU A 279 -5.70 9.05 22.75
N ILE A 280 -5.68 9.00 21.42
CA ILE A 280 -6.86 8.94 20.56
C ILE A 280 -6.94 7.54 19.96
N ASP A 281 -8.12 6.92 20.00
CA ASP A 281 -8.40 5.66 19.31
C ASP A 281 -8.30 5.85 17.79
N SER A 282 -7.38 5.14 17.14
CA SER A 282 -7.09 5.33 15.71
C SER A 282 -8.25 4.99 14.78
N ALA A 283 -9.14 4.08 15.17
CA ALA A 283 -10.24 3.65 14.33
C ALA A 283 -11.37 4.69 14.28
N SER A 284 -11.72 5.26 15.44
CA SER A 284 -12.92 6.09 15.66
C SER A 284 -12.64 7.57 15.95
N GLY A 285 -11.42 7.95 16.34
CA GLY A 285 -11.09 9.30 16.79
C GLY A 285 -11.56 9.63 18.22
N ALA A 286 -12.02 8.63 18.98
CA ALA A 286 -12.45 8.81 20.36
C ALA A 286 -11.27 9.02 21.33
N LEU A 287 -11.49 9.77 22.42
CA LEU A 287 -10.49 9.93 23.48
C LEU A 287 -10.37 8.64 24.31
N ALA A 288 -9.23 7.97 24.25
CA ALA A 288 -8.94 6.75 25.00
C ALA A 288 -8.29 7.01 26.36
N ALA A 289 -7.42 8.03 26.45
CA ALA A 289 -6.81 8.53 27.69
C ALA A 289 -6.36 9.99 27.53
N GLU A 290 -6.16 10.72 28.64
CA GLU A 290 -5.57 12.06 28.61
C GLU A 290 -4.70 12.35 29.84
N TYR A 291 -3.67 13.16 29.64
CA TYR A 291 -2.84 13.79 30.67
C TYR A 291 -2.83 15.32 30.47
N TRP A 292 -2.68 16.07 31.55
CA TRP A 292 -2.75 17.54 31.55
C TRP A 292 -1.55 18.11 32.30
N HIS A 293 -0.73 18.89 31.59
CA HIS A 293 0.52 19.43 32.12
C HIS A 293 0.40 20.93 32.47
N PRO A 294 0.93 21.41 33.61
CA PRO A 294 0.78 22.81 34.06
C PRO A 294 1.69 23.81 33.35
N GLY A 295 2.31 23.42 32.23
CA GLY A 295 3.19 24.24 31.41
C GLY A 295 3.29 23.72 29.97
N GLY A 296 3.94 24.47 29.07
CA GLY A 296 4.03 24.12 27.64
C GLY A 296 5.08 23.04 27.33
N LEU A 297 4.65 21.92 26.74
CA LEU A 297 5.49 20.78 26.35
C LEU A 297 5.98 20.92 24.90
N ARG A 298 7.27 21.23 24.73
CA ARG A 298 7.94 21.65 23.49
C ARG A 298 8.50 20.54 22.63
N GLU A 299 8.93 19.47 23.27
CA GLU A 299 9.55 18.31 22.63
C GLU A 299 8.80 17.03 23.01
N LEU A 300 8.84 16.05 22.13
CA LEU A 300 8.23 14.72 22.28
C LEU A 300 9.19 13.69 21.70
N ALA A 301 9.49 12.67 22.49
CA ALA A 301 10.06 11.41 22.03
C ALA A 301 9.18 10.25 22.50
N VAL A 302 9.10 9.21 21.67
CA VAL A 302 8.45 7.93 22.00
C VAL A 302 9.56 6.90 22.05
N MET A 303 9.77 6.29 23.22
CA MET A 303 10.81 5.27 23.42
C MET A 303 10.54 4.42 24.66
N ASN A 304 10.78 3.12 24.56
CA ASN A 304 10.90 2.20 25.69
C ASN A 304 11.95 2.68 26.71
N LEU A 305 11.53 3.15 27.88
CA LEU A 305 12.37 3.62 28.99
C LEU A 305 12.59 2.52 30.03
N ASP A 306 11.59 1.68 30.30
CA ASP A 306 11.63 0.70 31.40
C ASP A 306 12.15 -0.70 31.03
N GLY A 307 12.12 -1.06 29.74
CA GLY A 307 12.59 -2.33 29.20
C GLY A 307 11.50 -3.34 28.76
N ASP A 308 10.23 -2.94 28.67
CA ASP A 308 9.12 -3.82 28.25
C ASP A 308 8.96 -4.03 26.70
N GLU A 309 7.74 -4.28 26.17
CA GLU A 309 7.47 -4.43 24.72
C GLU A 309 6.96 -3.14 24.02
N PHE A 310 6.56 -2.13 24.79
CA PHE A 310 5.94 -0.89 24.34
C PHE A 310 6.93 0.29 24.39
N ASP A 311 6.46 1.49 24.08
CA ASP A 311 7.27 2.70 24.06
C ASP A 311 6.61 3.82 24.86
N GLU A 312 7.28 4.30 25.90
CA GLU A 312 6.81 5.37 26.76
C GLU A 312 6.85 6.72 26.05
N VAL A 313 5.99 7.63 26.52
CA VAL A 313 5.91 9.00 26.02
C VAL A 313 6.78 9.88 26.91
N LEU A 314 7.95 10.26 26.40
CA LEU A 314 8.84 11.23 27.04
C LEU A 314 8.62 12.62 26.44
N LEU A 315 8.12 13.53 27.26
CA LEU A 315 7.83 14.92 26.90
C LEU A 315 8.80 15.85 27.61
N ALA A 316 9.14 16.97 26.98
CA ALA A 316 9.97 18.00 27.61
C ALA A 316 9.43 19.41 27.34
N GLY A 317 9.70 20.37 28.24
CA GLY A 317 9.27 21.75 28.05
C GLY A 317 9.53 22.65 29.25
N ILE A 318 8.48 23.34 29.72
CA ILE A 318 8.51 24.17 30.93
C ILE A 318 7.38 23.74 31.90
N ASN A 319 7.62 23.87 33.19
CA ASN A 319 6.61 23.91 34.25
C ASN A 319 6.60 25.32 34.87
N ASN A 320 5.53 26.10 34.62
CA ASN A 320 5.44 27.51 35.03
C ASN A 320 4.05 28.01 35.50
N PRO A 321 3.29 27.28 36.33
CA PRO A 321 2.16 27.83 37.06
C PRO A 321 2.61 28.89 38.09
N GLY A 322 1.68 29.69 38.62
CA GLY A 322 1.99 30.76 39.56
C GLY A 322 2.48 32.05 38.88
N ARG A 323 3.46 32.73 39.51
CA ARG A 323 4.14 33.94 38.99
C ARG A 323 5.65 33.72 38.98
N GLY A 324 6.25 33.75 37.81
CA GLY A 324 7.70 33.62 37.60
C GLY A 324 7.99 32.93 36.27
N LEU A 325 9.26 32.62 36.01
CA LEU A 325 9.70 31.98 34.77
C LEU A 325 9.41 30.47 34.77
N GLY A 326 9.33 29.86 35.95
CA GLY A 326 9.26 28.41 36.11
C GLY A 326 10.57 27.69 35.77
N HIS A 327 10.49 26.38 35.62
CA HIS A 327 11.63 25.48 35.44
C HIS A 327 11.49 24.61 34.18
N GLY A 328 12.61 24.28 33.55
CA GLY A 328 12.65 23.26 32.50
C GLY A 328 12.28 21.90 33.06
N VAL A 329 11.57 21.06 32.30
CA VAL A 329 11.11 19.74 32.79
C VAL A 329 11.20 18.63 31.75
N LEU A 330 11.36 17.40 32.25
CA LEU A 330 11.09 16.14 31.56
C LEU A 330 9.92 15.41 32.25
N VAL A 331 9.05 14.80 31.46
CA VAL A 331 7.87 14.07 31.93
C VAL A 331 7.75 12.76 31.17
N ALA A 332 7.87 11.63 31.87
CA ALA A 332 7.67 10.29 31.32
C ALA A 332 6.26 9.78 31.64
N LEU A 333 5.54 9.31 30.63
CA LEU A 333 4.19 8.77 30.75
C LEU A 333 4.11 7.35 30.17
N ASP A 334 3.51 6.45 30.95
CA ASP A 334 3.08 5.10 30.57
C ASP A 334 2.00 5.14 29.46
N VAL A 335 1.84 4.07 28.69
CA VAL A 335 0.93 3.99 27.53
C VAL A 335 0.03 2.74 27.62
N PRO A 336 -1.28 2.88 27.89
CA PRO A 336 -2.05 4.12 28.06
C PRO A 336 -1.80 4.78 29.42
N PHE A 337 -1.87 6.12 29.47
CA PHE A 337 -1.56 6.92 30.66
C PHE A 337 -2.26 6.39 31.92
N THR A 338 -1.48 6.07 32.95
CA THR A 338 -2.01 5.80 34.29
C THR A 338 -2.32 7.12 35.00
N SER A 339 -2.81 7.05 36.24
CA SER A 339 -3.08 8.24 37.07
C SER A 339 -1.82 8.87 37.69
N ARG A 340 -0.62 8.51 37.22
CA ARG A 340 0.68 9.03 37.66
C ARG A 340 1.66 9.12 36.50
N GLU A 341 2.54 10.10 36.55
CA GLU A 341 3.77 10.13 35.77
C GLU A 341 4.71 8.99 36.21
N LEU A 342 5.44 8.38 35.27
CA LEU A 342 6.50 7.40 35.58
C LEU A 342 7.69 8.11 36.23
N ALA A 343 8.01 9.30 35.72
CA ALA A 343 8.96 10.23 36.30
C ALA A 343 8.60 11.67 35.92
N TYR A 344 8.73 12.59 36.88
CA TYR A 344 8.64 14.02 36.65
C TYR A 344 9.95 14.68 37.10
N VAL A 345 10.81 15.06 36.16
CA VAL A 345 12.12 15.66 36.44
C VAL A 345 12.06 17.16 36.25
N VAL A 346 12.40 17.92 37.29
CA VAL A 346 12.57 19.37 37.25
C VAL A 346 14.06 19.68 37.13
N LEU A 347 14.38 20.51 36.13
CA LEU A 347 15.74 20.99 35.88
C LEU A 347 15.94 22.34 36.60
N PRO A 348 17.15 22.61 37.13
CA PRO A 348 17.50 23.92 37.65
C PRO A 348 17.25 25.02 36.62
N ARG A 349 16.85 26.22 37.09
CA ARG A 349 16.70 27.41 36.26
C ARG A 349 18.06 28.12 36.22
N PRO A 350 18.72 28.27 35.05
CA PRO A 350 19.97 29.01 34.98
C PRO A 350 19.77 30.47 35.39
N ASP A 351 20.72 30.97 36.18
CA ASP A 351 20.95 32.39 36.51
C ASP A 351 20.72 33.33 35.30
N ALA A 352 21.28 32.97 34.15
CA ALA A 352 21.26 33.70 32.90
C ALA A 352 19.83 33.81 32.32
N CYS A 353 18.98 32.79 32.50
CA CYS A 353 17.56 32.90 32.15
C CYS A 353 16.86 33.92 33.06
N SER A 354 17.17 33.90 34.36
CA SER A 354 16.56 34.81 35.34
C SER A 354 16.87 36.28 35.04
N VAL A 355 18.14 36.61 34.76
CA VAL A 355 18.57 38.00 34.52
C VAL A 355 18.26 38.51 33.11
N LEU A 356 18.10 37.61 32.13
CA LEU A 356 17.55 37.95 30.80
C LEU A 356 16.01 38.05 30.79
N GLY A 357 15.33 37.54 31.82
CA GLY A 357 13.88 37.39 31.84
C GLY A 357 13.35 36.33 30.87
N GLU A 358 14.20 35.36 30.48
CA GLU A 358 13.85 34.29 29.54
C GLU A 358 13.31 33.04 30.26
N ILE A 359 12.24 32.46 29.70
CA ILE A 359 11.64 31.23 30.24
C ILE A 359 12.55 30.04 29.89
N PRO A 360 13.05 29.25 30.87
CA PRO A 360 14.03 28.17 30.67
C PRO A 360 13.39 26.90 30.07
N PHE A 361 12.79 27.05 28.89
CA PHE A 361 12.20 25.95 28.14
C PHE A 361 13.28 24.93 27.75
N VAL A 362 13.00 23.65 27.96
CA VAL A 362 13.64 22.60 27.17
C VAL A 362 13.16 22.74 25.71
N ASN A 363 14.09 22.96 24.78
CA ASN A 363 13.82 23.08 23.32
C ASN A 363 14.68 22.09 22.50
N ARG A 364 15.06 20.97 23.12
CA ARG A 364 15.75 19.83 22.51
C ARG A 364 15.50 18.60 23.37
N LEU A 365 15.11 17.50 22.72
CA LEU A 365 15.07 16.17 23.31
C LEU A 365 15.57 15.19 22.24
N ALA A 366 16.69 14.51 22.51
CA ALA A 366 17.30 13.57 21.58
C ALA A 366 17.48 12.20 22.24
N ASN A 367 17.18 11.13 21.51
CA ASN A 367 17.46 9.75 21.92
C ASN A 367 18.82 9.34 21.32
N GLU A 368 19.82 9.15 22.17
CA GLU A 368 21.19 8.79 21.80
C GLU A 368 21.51 7.35 22.22
N GLY A 369 20.56 6.43 21.98
CA GLY A 369 20.70 5.02 22.27
C GLY A 369 20.54 4.74 23.76
N ALA A 370 21.66 4.61 24.50
CA ALA A 370 21.62 4.37 25.94
C ALA A 370 21.11 5.59 26.74
N ASN A 371 21.25 6.80 26.17
CA ASN A 371 21.00 8.07 26.84
C ASN A 371 19.90 8.89 26.17
N VAL A 372 19.36 9.85 26.91
CA VAL A 372 18.50 10.93 26.41
C VAL A 372 19.16 12.27 26.70
N VAL A 373 19.27 13.15 25.69
CA VAL A 373 19.85 14.49 25.85
C VAL A 373 18.75 15.55 25.78
N ALA A 374 18.58 16.30 26.88
CA ALA A 374 17.66 17.42 27.00
C ALA A 374 18.41 18.77 26.96
N GLY A 375 17.87 19.78 26.27
CA GLY A 375 18.51 21.10 26.17
C GLY A 375 17.67 22.26 26.70
N VAL A 376 18.03 22.81 27.87
CA VAL A 376 17.46 24.05 28.42
C VAL A 376 18.12 25.24 27.73
N ARG A 377 17.34 26.18 27.17
CA ARG A 377 17.85 27.32 26.40
C ARG A 377 17.56 28.66 27.07
N CYS A 378 18.57 29.53 27.14
CA CYS A 378 18.46 30.95 27.50
C CYS A 378 19.21 31.75 26.43
N GLY A 379 18.50 32.54 25.61
CA GLY A 379 19.08 33.22 24.46
C GLY A 379 19.73 32.23 23.48
N ASP A 380 20.98 32.50 23.10
CA ASP A 380 21.79 31.63 22.23
C ASP A 380 22.63 30.60 23.02
N ALA A 381 22.49 30.55 24.34
CA ALA A 381 23.16 29.60 25.22
C ALA A 381 22.24 28.39 25.53
N THR A 382 22.84 27.22 25.79
CA THR A 382 22.08 26.00 26.08
C THR A 382 22.85 25.12 27.07
N TRP A 383 22.15 24.62 28.08
CA TRP A 383 22.65 23.65 29.03
C TRP A 383 22.09 22.29 28.63
N LEU A 384 23.00 21.36 28.34
CA LEU A 384 22.67 20.02 27.87
C LEU A 384 22.74 19.06 29.06
N TYR A 385 21.63 18.36 29.30
CA TYR A 385 21.46 17.39 30.37
C TYR A 385 21.34 16.00 29.74
N THR A 386 22.34 15.15 29.97
CA THR A 386 22.39 13.76 29.50
C THR A 386 21.85 12.87 30.61
N PHE A 387 20.77 12.15 30.33
CA PHE A 387 20.13 11.20 31.24
C PHE A 387 20.30 9.76 30.73
N ASN A 388 20.27 8.78 31.63
CA ASN A 388 20.07 7.38 31.24
C ASN A 388 18.58 7.07 31.01
N ARG A 389 18.23 5.84 30.63
CA ARG A 389 16.81 5.44 30.41
C ARG A 389 15.94 5.50 31.68
N ALA A 390 16.52 5.36 32.88
CA ALA A 390 15.82 5.57 34.16
C ALA A 390 15.64 7.06 34.52
N LEU A 391 16.04 7.98 33.64
CA LEU A 391 16.04 9.43 33.84
C LEU A 391 16.85 9.91 35.07
N GLU A 392 17.92 9.18 35.37
CA GLU A 392 19.01 9.61 36.25
C GLU A 392 20.01 10.47 35.46
N LEU A 393 20.50 11.56 36.06
CA LEU A 393 21.44 12.47 35.40
C LEU A 393 22.84 11.83 35.30
N VAL A 394 23.35 11.69 34.07
CA VAL A 394 24.70 11.19 33.76
C VAL A 394 25.69 12.35 33.65
N GLU A 395 25.31 13.44 32.97
CA GLU A 395 26.14 14.63 32.75
C GLU A 395 25.23 15.85 32.61
N MET A 396 25.64 17.00 33.15
CA MET A 396 25.16 18.32 32.71
C MET A 396 26.37 19.06 32.15
N ARG A 397 26.24 19.57 30.93
CA ARG A 397 27.30 20.29 30.22
C ARG A 397 26.77 21.59 29.59
N PRO A 398 27.40 22.75 29.86
CA PRO A 398 27.11 23.98 29.12
C PRO A 398 27.59 23.90 27.65
N SER A 399 26.85 24.54 26.74
CA SER A 399 27.33 24.79 25.38
C SER A 399 28.38 25.91 25.35
N ASP A 400 29.23 25.93 24.32
CA ASP A 400 30.36 26.86 24.20
C ASP A 400 29.96 28.36 24.30
N ASN A 401 28.69 28.68 23.98
CA ASN A 401 28.11 30.01 24.12
C ASN A 401 27.83 30.43 25.58
N VAL A 402 27.63 29.49 26.51
CA VAL A 402 27.28 29.78 27.92
C VAL A 402 28.38 30.59 28.60
N THR A 403 29.64 30.20 28.45
CA THR A 403 30.80 30.90 29.05
C THR A 403 30.92 32.34 28.53
N ALA A 404 30.62 32.56 27.25
CA ALA A 404 30.61 33.91 26.66
C ALA A 404 29.39 34.73 27.15
N LEU A 405 28.23 34.10 27.35
CA LEU A 405 27.04 34.73 27.90
C LEU A 405 27.25 35.17 29.35
N HIS A 406 27.68 34.25 30.23
CA HIS A 406 27.99 34.53 31.63
C HIS A 406 28.99 35.69 31.76
N ARG A 407 30.13 35.63 31.06
CA ARG A 407 31.13 36.71 31.07
C ARG A 407 30.54 38.05 30.65
N ARG A 408 29.68 38.08 29.63
CA ARG A 408 29.00 39.31 29.18
C ARG A 408 28.06 39.85 30.26
N LEU A 409 27.26 39.00 30.89
CA LEU A 409 26.30 39.39 31.93
C LEU A 409 27.02 39.88 33.20
N HIS A 410 28.10 39.21 33.62
CA HIS A 410 28.98 39.64 34.71
C HIS A 410 29.63 40.99 34.42
N GLN A 411 30.20 41.19 33.22
CA GLN A 411 30.77 42.48 32.79
C GLN A 411 29.73 43.60 32.66
N GLN A 412 28.45 43.26 32.56
CA GLN A 412 27.33 44.20 32.57
C GLN A 412 26.77 44.47 33.98
N GLY A 413 27.27 43.78 35.02
CA GLY A 413 26.73 43.85 36.38
C GLY A 413 25.33 43.25 36.53
N LEU A 414 24.96 42.33 35.63
CA LEU A 414 23.69 41.59 35.68
C LEU A 414 23.84 40.25 36.44
N LEU A 415 25.04 39.67 36.42
CA LEU A 415 25.48 38.61 37.33
C LEU A 415 26.63 39.15 38.19
N ASP A 416 26.87 38.56 39.35
CA ASP A 416 27.98 38.87 40.24
C ASP A 416 29.15 37.86 40.17
N HIS A 417 29.03 36.82 39.34
CA HIS A 417 30.07 35.81 39.07
C HIS A 417 30.25 35.52 37.56
N GLU A 418 31.43 35.01 37.15
CA GLU A 418 31.55 34.26 35.87
C GLU A 418 31.06 32.81 36.04
N LEU A 419 31.00 32.03 34.94
CA LEU A 419 30.68 30.61 35.02
C LEU A 419 31.79 29.87 35.79
N GLY A 420 31.43 29.05 36.77
CA GLY A 420 32.37 28.30 37.60
C GLY A 420 31.73 27.10 38.29
N ASP A 421 32.56 26.37 39.03
CA ASP A 421 32.22 25.05 39.60
C ASP A 421 30.99 25.06 40.53
N GLU A 422 30.70 26.17 41.23
CA GLU A 422 29.56 26.26 42.14
C GLU A 422 28.21 26.33 41.40
N GLU A 423 28.10 27.13 40.33
CA GLU A 423 26.91 27.16 39.47
C GLU A 423 26.80 25.87 38.65
N GLU A 424 27.89 25.33 38.11
CA GLU A 424 27.85 24.01 37.46
C GLU A 424 27.42 22.89 38.41
N ALA A 425 27.81 22.94 39.69
CA ALA A 425 27.36 21.99 40.71
C ALA A 425 25.86 22.15 41.03
N CYS A 426 25.34 23.39 41.03
CA CYS A 426 23.92 23.63 41.23
C CYS A 426 23.08 23.16 40.04
N LEU A 427 23.51 23.46 38.82
CA LEU A 427 22.85 23.04 37.59
C LEU A 427 22.84 21.51 37.41
N ARG A 428 23.69 20.77 38.11
CA ARG A 428 23.64 19.30 38.20
C ARG A 428 22.61 18.78 39.22
N HIS A 429 22.04 19.63 40.08
CA HIS A 429 21.07 19.25 41.10
C HIS A 429 19.62 19.19 40.55
N VAL A 430 19.36 18.31 39.60
CA VAL A 430 17.99 18.03 39.12
C VAL A 430 17.15 17.37 40.22
N ALA A 431 15.81 17.54 40.16
CA ALA A 431 14.89 17.08 41.21
C ALA A 431 13.73 16.26 40.65
N TRP A 432 13.43 15.11 41.26
CA TRP A 432 12.35 14.20 40.86
C TRP A 432 11.10 14.36 41.72
N PHE A 433 9.93 14.30 41.09
CA PHE A 433 8.61 14.39 41.73
C PHE A 433 7.70 13.24 41.27
N PRO A 434 6.73 12.80 42.10
CA PRO A 434 5.75 11.78 41.73
C PRO A 434 4.60 12.31 40.86
N THR A 435 4.46 13.64 40.78
CA THR A 435 3.47 14.39 39.98
C THR A 435 3.99 15.81 39.76
N ALA A 436 3.57 16.49 38.70
CA ALA A 436 3.94 17.89 38.44
C ALA A 436 3.77 18.85 39.66
N PRO A 437 4.84 19.45 40.21
CA PRO A 437 4.76 20.41 41.31
C PRO A 437 4.31 21.80 40.82
N ASP A 438 3.96 22.70 41.74
CA ASP A 438 3.84 24.13 41.44
C ASP A 438 5.23 24.72 41.11
N GLY A 439 5.45 24.96 39.81
CA GLY A 439 6.69 25.42 39.20
C GLY A 439 7.18 26.81 39.63
N ASN A 440 6.44 27.59 40.41
CA ASN A 440 6.96 28.81 41.05
C ASN A 440 6.68 28.84 42.57
N SER A 441 6.54 27.66 43.21
CA SER A 441 6.33 27.58 44.66
C SER A 441 7.60 27.81 45.48
N ALA A 442 7.45 28.44 46.65
CA ALA A 442 8.55 28.65 47.60
C ALA A 442 9.14 27.34 48.17
N SER A 443 8.44 26.21 48.02
CA SER A 443 8.97 24.86 48.26
C SER A 443 9.98 24.43 47.20
N LEU A 444 9.70 24.73 45.92
CA LEU A 444 10.55 24.37 44.80
C LEU A 444 11.79 25.26 44.73
N ALA A 445 11.62 26.58 44.87
CA ALA A 445 12.74 27.54 44.86
C ALA A 445 13.81 27.24 45.94
N ARG A 446 13.42 26.67 47.09
CA ARG A 446 14.36 26.27 48.16
C ARG A 446 15.32 25.14 47.78
N LEU A 447 15.11 24.42 46.68
CA LEU A 447 16.06 23.42 46.19
C LEU A 447 17.33 24.08 45.62
N TRP A 448 17.21 25.29 45.08
CA TRP A 448 18.28 26.01 44.37
C TRP A 448 18.58 27.39 44.97
N ALA A 449 18.11 27.67 46.19
CA ALA A 449 18.35 28.91 46.94
C ALA A 449 19.80 29.08 47.46
N LYS A 450 20.78 28.53 46.73
CA LYS A 450 22.23 28.75 46.86
C LYS A 450 22.85 29.15 45.51
N CYS A 451 22.02 29.42 44.50
CA CYS A 451 22.36 29.59 43.08
C CYS A 451 21.49 30.68 42.43
N GLU A 452 20.83 31.49 43.26
CA GLU A 452 19.95 32.62 42.90
C GLU A 452 20.18 33.78 43.89
#